data_AF-A0A534WJT0-F1
#
_entry.id   AF-A0A534WJT0-F1
#
_cell.length_a   1.000
_cell.length_b   1.000
_cell.length_c   1.000
_cell.angle_alpha   90.00
_cell.angle_beta   90.00
_cell.angle_gamma   90.00
#
_symmetry.space_group_name_H-M   'P 1'
#
loop_
_entity.id
_entity.type
_entity.pdbx_description
1 polymer ?
#
loop_
_entity_poly.entity_id
_entity_poly.type
_entity_poly.pdbx_seq_one_letter_code
_entity_poly.pdbx_strand_id
1 'polypeptide(L)'
;MPVLDWLLDSDPAIRWQVLRDLVHAPAEVVAAERARVVNEGWGARLLALQGEDGQWAGGACFPARSSNWRAENQGQPWTATLPTLQLLRDVGVDPRSDRVRRAVALVRDHCRWEHAGQPFFSGEVEPCINGRTVALGIYFDQHVDGVVARLIGEQLEDGGWNCEAENGSVRSSFATTINVLEGLLAHERATGGSAESIAARRRGEGYLLERNLVRRKSTGEVVNPAWLQFSFPTRWHYDVLRALEYFRSVGDVPDSRMDEAIDLLRSKQQPDGTWLLE
;
A
#
# COMPACT_ATOMS: atom_id res chain seq x y z
N MET A 1 14.57 26.60 11.91
CA MET A 1 14.17 25.45 12.74
C MET A 1 14.95 24.25 12.26
N PRO A 2 15.59 23.45 13.13
CA PRO A 2 16.11 22.14 12.75
C PRO A 2 15.02 21.32 12.04
N VAL A 3 15.36 20.57 10.99
CA VAL A 3 14.41 19.75 10.21
C VAL A 3 13.61 18.80 11.11
N LEU A 4 14.26 18.26 12.14
CA LEU A 4 13.61 17.39 13.12
C LEU A 4 12.49 18.10 13.90
N ASP A 5 12.70 19.35 14.32
CA ASP A 5 11.67 20.11 15.05
C ASP A 5 10.47 20.41 14.16
N TRP A 6 10.71 20.70 12.88
CA TRP A 6 9.64 20.89 11.89
C TRP A 6 8.85 19.59 11.65
N LEU A 7 9.53 18.46 11.54
CA LEU A 7 8.89 17.14 11.41
C LEU A 7 8.12 16.72 12.66
N LEU A 8 8.54 17.16 13.84
CA LEU A 8 7.81 16.91 15.08
C LEU A 8 6.60 17.85 15.23
N ASP A 9 6.67 19.07 14.70
CA ASP A 9 5.56 20.04 14.66
C ASP A 9 4.60 19.77 13.47
N SER A 10 4.06 18.55 13.42
CA SER A 10 3.22 18.07 12.32
C SER A 10 1.98 17.31 12.80
N ASP A 11 1.12 16.91 11.86
CA ASP A 11 0.00 16.01 12.12
C ASP A 11 0.47 14.74 12.88
N PRO A 12 -0.33 14.18 13.81
CA PRO A 12 0.00 12.93 14.47
C PRO A 12 0.38 11.82 13.49
N ALA A 13 -0.25 11.78 12.31
CA ALA A 13 0.04 10.84 11.21
C ALA A 13 1.52 10.79 10.80
N ILE A 14 2.24 11.92 10.92
CA ILE A 14 3.67 12.04 10.63
C ILE A 14 4.47 11.92 11.92
N ARG A 15 4.06 12.63 12.96
CA ARG A 15 4.83 12.80 14.20
C ARG A 15 5.16 11.48 14.88
N TRP A 16 4.25 10.51 14.92
CA TRP A 16 4.53 9.21 15.53
C TRP A 16 5.62 8.42 14.78
N GLN A 17 5.70 8.59 13.45
CA GLN A 17 6.72 7.95 12.62
C GLN A 17 8.08 8.60 12.85
N VAL A 18 8.13 9.93 12.94
CA VAL A 18 9.34 10.69 13.27
C VAL A 18 9.90 10.28 14.63
N LEU A 19 9.03 10.13 15.63
CA LEU A 19 9.41 9.64 16.96
C LEU A 19 10.02 8.23 16.89
N ARG A 20 9.46 7.34 16.07
CA ARG A 20 9.95 5.96 15.91
C ARG A 20 11.28 5.90 15.15
N ASP A 21 11.33 6.52 13.98
CA ASP A 21 12.35 6.26 12.97
C ASP A 21 13.54 7.20 13.04
N LEU A 22 13.35 8.43 13.55
CA LEU A 22 14.41 9.46 13.61
C LEU A 22 14.83 9.77 15.04
N VAL A 23 13.88 9.83 15.98
CA VAL A 23 14.19 10.11 17.40
C VAL A 23 14.53 8.83 18.17
N HIS A 24 14.04 7.67 17.69
CA HIS A 24 14.13 6.39 18.40
C HIS A 24 13.55 6.47 19.81
N ALA A 25 12.41 7.14 19.94
CA ALA A 25 11.69 7.27 21.20
C ALA A 25 11.18 5.91 21.71
N PRO A 26 10.96 5.77 23.04
CA PRO A 26 10.41 4.55 23.61
C PRO A 26 9.07 4.14 22.98
N ALA A 27 8.82 2.83 22.90
CA ALA A 27 7.65 2.27 22.21
C ALA A 27 6.32 2.79 22.77
N GLU A 28 6.24 3.04 24.08
CA GLU A 28 5.09 3.61 24.77
C GLU A 28 4.81 5.06 24.33
N VAL A 29 5.85 5.86 24.09
CA VAL A 29 5.71 7.25 23.61
C VAL A 29 5.21 7.25 22.17
N VAL A 30 5.78 6.37 21.32
CA VAL A 30 5.34 6.19 19.93
C VAL A 30 3.88 5.72 19.89
N ALA A 31 3.50 4.75 20.72
CA ALA A 31 2.13 4.23 20.78
C ALA A 31 1.13 5.30 21.25
N ALA A 32 1.50 6.10 22.26
CA ALA A 32 0.66 7.20 22.75
C ALA A 32 0.45 8.28 21.67
N GLU A 33 1.50 8.66 20.94
CA GLU A 33 1.38 9.62 19.83
C GLU A 33 0.52 9.05 18.69
N ARG A 34 0.78 7.80 18.28
CA ARG A 34 0.01 7.12 17.23
C ARG A 34 -1.48 6.98 17.58
N ALA A 35 -1.83 6.77 18.85
CA ALA A 35 -3.22 6.66 19.29
C ALA A 35 -4.05 7.93 18.99
N ARG A 36 -3.40 9.10 18.90
CA ARG A 36 -4.05 10.38 18.58
C ARG A 36 -4.61 10.41 17.15
N VAL A 37 -4.04 9.64 16.22
CA VAL A 37 -4.45 9.60 14.79
C VAL A 37 -5.95 9.30 14.63
N VAL A 38 -6.55 8.55 15.56
CA VAL A 38 -7.98 8.22 15.53
C VAL A 38 -8.88 9.44 15.78
N ASN A 39 -8.40 10.42 16.56
CA ASN A 39 -9.22 11.52 17.09
C ASN A 39 -8.73 12.90 16.64
N GLU A 40 -7.52 13.01 16.11
CA GLU A 40 -6.90 14.25 15.67
C GLU A 40 -6.44 14.15 14.20
N GLY A 41 -6.31 15.31 13.56
CA GLY A 41 -5.62 15.42 12.28
C GLY A 41 -6.28 14.70 11.11
N TRP A 42 -5.46 14.21 10.18
CA TRP A 42 -5.89 13.59 8.94
C TRP A 42 -6.66 12.27 9.18
N GLY A 43 -6.20 11.42 10.10
CA GLY A 43 -6.85 10.15 10.41
C GLY A 43 -8.28 10.34 10.92
N ALA A 44 -8.49 11.28 11.84
CA ALA A 44 -9.82 11.58 12.36
C ALA A 44 -10.76 12.18 11.32
N ARG A 45 -10.23 13.02 10.42
CA ARG A 45 -10.98 13.59 9.29
C ARG A 45 -11.41 12.51 8.31
N LEU A 46 -10.51 11.60 7.94
CA LEU A 46 -10.85 10.46 7.07
C LEU A 46 -11.91 9.57 7.71
N LEU A 47 -11.78 9.22 8.99
CA LEU A 47 -12.80 8.45 9.71
C LEU A 47 -14.15 9.15 9.79
N ALA A 48 -14.18 10.49 9.82
CA ALA A 48 -15.42 11.27 9.86
C ALA A 48 -16.12 11.35 8.49
N LEU A 49 -15.41 11.04 7.40
CA LEU A 49 -15.96 11.03 6.04
C LEU A 49 -16.62 9.69 5.67
N GLN A 50 -16.62 8.70 6.57
CA GLN A 50 -17.35 7.46 6.35
C GLN A 50 -18.86 7.77 6.29
N GLY A 51 -19.52 7.32 5.23
CA GLY A 51 -20.95 7.45 5.07
C GLY A 51 -21.74 6.56 6.03
N GLU A 52 -23.03 6.87 6.18
CA GLU A 52 -23.97 6.03 6.96
C GLU A 52 -24.13 4.61 6.38
N ASP A 53 -23.80 4.44 5.09
CA ASP A 53 -23.74 3.15 4.41
C ASP A 53 -22.49 2.32 4.75
N GLY A 54 -21.60 2.85 5.60
CA GLY A 54 -20.38 2.17 6.02
C GLY A 54 -19.21 2.29 5.04
N GLN A 55 -19.34 3.09 3.98
CA GLN A 55 -18.35 3.20 2.91
C GLN A 55 -17.78 4.61 2.83
N TRP A 56 -16.68 4.75 2.09
CA TRP A 56 -16.21 6.07 1.64
C TRP A 56 -16.62 6.27 0.19
N ALA A 57 -17.23 7.43 -0.07
CA ALA A 57 -17.78 7.81 -1.38
C ALA A 57 -18.72 6.74 -2.01
N GLY A 58 -19.33 5.89 -1.19
CA GLY A 58 -20.37 4.93 -1.59
C GLY A 58 -19.91 3.75 -2.45
N GLY A 59 -18.63 3.40 -2.46
CA GLY A 59 -18.15 2.22 -3.20
C GLY A 59 -16.81 1.66 -2.71
N ALA A 60 -16.41 0.53 -3.29
CA ALA A 60 -15.26 -0.25 -2.86
C ALA A 60 -13.97 0.27 -3.50
N CYS A 61 -13.76 0.01 -4.80
CA CYS A 61 -12.64 0.55 -5.58
C CYS A 61 -13.04 1.86 -6.27
N PHE A 62 -14.30 1.96 -6.70
CA PHE A 62 -14.83 3.10 -7.43
C PHE A 62 -15.94 3.78 -6.62
N PRO A 63 -15.96 5.12 -6.51
CA PRO A 63 -17.06 5.84 -5.89
C PRO A 63 -18.40 5.53 -6.56
N ALA A 64 -19.49 5.72 -5.81
CA ALA A 64 -20.84 5.54 -6.31
C ALA A 64 -21.07 6.34 -7.61
N ARG A 65 -21.93 5.83 -8.51
CA ARG A 65 -22.22 6.45 -9.82
C ARG A 65 -22.77 7.87 -9.74
N SER A 66 -23.33 8.28 -8.60
CA SER A 66 -23.75 9.66 -8.33
C SER A 66 -22.59 10.63 -8.13
N SER A 67 -21.37 10.11 -7.97
CA SER A 67 -20.16 10.94 -7.95
C SER A 67 -19.79 11.39 -9.37
N ASN A 68 -19.43 12.66 -9.50
CA ASN A 68 -18.84 13.27 -10.69
C ASN A 68 -17.40 12.80 -10.98
N TRP A 69 -16.89 11.80 -10.25
CA TRP A 69 -15.49 11.34 -10.32
C TRP A 69 -14.98 11.11 -11.75
N ARG A 70 -15.76 10.38 -12.56
CA ARG A 70 -15.37 10.01 -13.94
C ARG A 70 -15.37 11.18 -14.90
N ALA A 71 -16.15 12.23 -14.63
CA ALA A 71 -16.20 13.42 -15.47
C ALA A 71 -15.03 14.37 -15.19
N GLU A 72 -14.47 14.31 -13.97
CA GLU A 72 -13.47 15.26 -13.48
C GLU A 72 -12.04 14.71 -13.47
N ASN A 73 -11.83 13.40 -13.64
CA ASN A 73 -10.52 12.77 -13.47
C ASN A 73 -10.22 11.69 -14.52
N GLN A 74 -8.99 11.69 -15.06
CA GLN A 74 -8.48 10.67 -15.99
C GLN A 74 -7.75 9.50 -15.28
N GLY A 75 -7.78 9.43 -13.94
CA GLY A 75 -7.04 8.45 -13.14
C GLY A 75 -7.92 7.48 -12.33
N GLN A 76 -7.28 6.56 -11.58
CA GLN A 76 -8.00 5.68 -10.65
C GLN A 76 -8.58 6.50 -9.48
N PRO A 77 -9.83 6.22 -9.07
CA PRO A 77 -10.42 6.85 -7.88
C PRO A 77 -9.59 6.69 -6.63
N TRP A 78 -9.64 7.73 -5.79
CA TRP A 78 -8.88 7.79 -4.55
C TRP A 78 -9.71 8.09 -3.31
N THR A 79 -11.01 8.34 -3.48
CA THR A 79 -11.95 8.65 -2.40
C THR A 79 -12.81 7.46 -1.98
N ALA A 80 -12.78 6.36 -2.72
CA ALA A 80 -13.53 5.14 -2.40
C ALA A 80 -12.99 4.43 -1.14
N THR A 81 -13.68 3.38 -0.71
CA THR A 81 -13.36 2.64 0.53
C THR A 81 -11.94 2.05 0.52
N LEU A 82 -11.53 1.36 -0.55
CA LEU A 82 -10.19 0.77 -0.65
C LEU A 82 -9.06 1.79 -0.48
N PRO A 83 -8.94 2.86 -1.29
CA PRO A 83 -7.86 3.83 -1.15
C PRO A 83 -7.93 4.60 0.17
N THR A 84 -9.13 4.82 0.74
CA THR A 84 -9.25 5.48 2.04
C THR A 84 -8.75 4.60 3.18
N LEU A 85 -9.07 3.30 3.17
CA LEU A 85 -8.53 2.36 4.15
C LEU A 85 -7.02 2.18 4.02
N GLN A 86 -6.47 2.23 2.80
CA GLN A 86 -5.01 2.27 2.59
C GLN A 86 -4.40 3.50 3.24
N LEU A 87 -4.94 4.69 2.98
CA LEU A 87 -4.41 5.91 3.57
C LEU A 87 -4.54 5.91 5.11
N LEU A 88 -5.65 5.40 5.66
CA LEU A 88 -5.83 5.22 7.10
C LEU A 88 -4.77 4.28 7.72
N ARG A 89 -4.41 3.21 7.01
CA ARG A 89 -3.29 2.33 7.40
C ARG A 89 -1.94 3.05 7.31
N ASP A 90 -1.69 3.79 6.24
CA ASP A 90 -0.42 4.49 6.00
C ASP A 90 -0.17 5.60 7.04
N VAL A 91 -1.22 6.30 7.48
CA VAL A 91 -1.13 7.28 8.58
C VAL A 91 -1.08 6.63 9.97
N GLY A 92 -1.21 5.30 10.05
CA GLY A 92 -1.04 4.54 11.27
C GLY A 92 -2.25 4.55 12.21
N VAL A 93 -3.48 4.62 11.71
CA VAL A 93 -4.67 4.57 12.57
C VAL A 93 -4.68 3.29 13.42
N ASP A 94 -4.92 3.37 14.73
CA ASP A 94 -4.91 2.17 15.59
C ASP A 94 -6.08 1.23 15.25
N PRO A 95 -5.82 0.01 14.70
CA PRO A 95 -6.88 -0.91 14.32
C PRO A 95 -7.67 -1.46 15.53
N ARG A 96 -7.13 -1.33 16.75
CA ARG A 96 -7.78 -1.81 17.98
C ARG A 96 -8.71 -0.77 18.60
N SER A 97 -8.74 0.46 18.10
CA SER A 97 -9.66 1.47 18.58
C SER A 97 -11.11 1.09 18.25
N ASP A 98 -12.04 1.32 19.20
CA ASP A 98 -13.47 1.08 19.00
C ASP A 98 -14.04 1.79 17.78
N ARG A 99 -13.59 3.02 17.52
CA ARG A 99 -14.05 3.80 16.36
C ARG A 99 -13.66 3.12 15.05
N VAL A 100 -12.42 2.61 14.98
CA VAL A 100 -11.88 1.94 13.80
C VAL A 100 -12.51 0.56 13.62
N ARG A 101 -12.66 -0.22 14.70
CA ARG A 101 -13.33 -1.52 14.66
C ARG A 101 -14.77 -1.40 14.13
N ARG A 102 -15.53 -0.39 14.59
CA ARG A 102 -16.87 -0.12 14.05
C ARG A 102 -16.84 0.24 12.57
N ALA A 103 -15.93 1.13 12.17
CA ALA A 103 -15.79 1.53 10.78
C ALA A 103 -15.48 0.33 9.86
N VAL A 104 -14.54 -0.53 10.25
CA VAL A 104 -14.15 -1.74 9.51
C VAL A 104 -15.27 -2.80 9.50
N ALA A 105 -15.98 -2.98 10.61
CA ALA A 105 -17.13 -3.88 10.67
C ALA A 105 -18.21 -3.48 9.66
N LEU A 106 -18.51 -2.17 9.55
CA LEU A 106 -19.44 -1.67 8.55
C LEU A 106 -18.93 -1.94 7.11
N VAL A 107 -17.64 -1.78 6.84
CA VAL A 107 -17.07 -2.15 5.53
C VAL A 107 -17.25 -3.64 5.26
N ARG A 108 -16.91 -4.52 6.21
CA ARG A 108 -17.08 -5.97 6.07
C ARG A 108 -18.53 -6.33 5.77
N ASP A 109 -19.47 -5.72 6.50
CA ASP A 109 -20.88 -6.11 6.45
C ASP A 109 -21.60 -5.50 5.23
N HIS A 110 -21.24 -4.29 4.80
CA HIS A 110 -21.99 -3.53 3.79
C HIS A 110 -21.25 -3.25 2.47
N CYS A 111 -19.91 -3.20 2.46
CA CYS A 111 -19.15 -2.86 1.26
C CYS A 111 -19.00 -4.09 0.34
N ARG A 112 -19.22 -3.89 -0.97
CA ARG A 112 -19.16 -4.94 -2.00
C ARG A 112 -18.36 -4.46 -3.21
N TRP A 113 -17.57 -5.36 -3.79
CA TRP A 113 -16.80 -5.09 -5.01
C TRP A 113 -17.71 -4.87 -6.22
N GLU A 114 -17.31 -3.96 -7.11
CA GLU A 114 -18.10 -3.55 -8.26
C GLU A 114 -18.22 -4.64 -9.36
N HIS A 115 -17.25 -5.55 -9.46
CA HIS A 115 -17.18 -6.58 -10.52
C HIS A 115 -18.32 -7.60 -10.45
N ALA A 116 -18.63 -8.13 -9.25
CA ALA A 116 -19.69 -9.11 -9.05
C ALA A 116 -20.34 -9.09 -7.66
N GLY A 117 -20.18 -8.00 -6.89
CA GLY A 117 -20.83 -7.85 -5.59
C GLY A 117 -20.25 -8.74 -4.50
N GLN A 118 -18.99 -9.18 -4.63
CA GLN A 118 -18.32 -9.96 -3.59
C GLN A 118 -18.12 -9.13 -2.32
N PRO A 119 -18.18 -9.72 -1.11
CA PRO A 119 -17.80 -9.03 0.13
C PRO A 119 -16.38 -8.46 0.05
N PHE A 120 -16.18 -7.25 0.61
CA PHE A 120 -14.92 -6.51 0.47
C PHE A 120 -13.67 -7.35 0.84
N PHE A 121 -13.66 -7.98 2.03
CA PHE A 121 -12.51 -8.78 2.49
C PHE A 121 -12.41 -10.18 1.84
N SER A 122 -13.40 -10.59 1.04
CA SER A 122 -13.31 -11.81 0.22
C SER A 122 -12.54 -11.60 -1.09
N GLY A 123 -12.14 -10.36 -1.39
CA GLY A 123 -11.37 -10.02 -2.57
C GLY A 123 -12.21 -9.84 -3.85
N GLU A 124 -11.52 -9.34 -4.85
CA GLU A 124 -11.96 -8.96 -6.19
C GLU A 124 -11.36 -9.96 -7.22
N VAL A 125 -11.49 -9.74 -8.54
CA VAL A 125 -10.75 -10.46 -9.59
C VAL A 125 -9.30 -9.98 -9.73
N GLU A 126 -9.05 -8.68 -9.68
CA GLU A 126 -7.75 -8.10 -10.03
C GLU A 126 -6.70 -8.34 -8.92
N PRO A 127 -5.54 -8.96 -9.24
CA PRO A 127 -4.48 -9.21 -8.26
C PRO A 127 -3.96 -7.92 -7.60
N CYS A 128 -3.98 -6.79 -8.29
CA CYS A 128 -3.58 -5.48 -7.76
C CYS A 128 -4.55 -4.97 -6.69
N ILE A 129 -5.85 -5.25 -6.81
CA ILE A 129 -6.83 -4.98 -5.76
C ILE A 129 -6.64 -5.97 -4.61
N ASN A 130 -6.54 -7.27 -4.93
CA ASN A 130 -6.40 -8.33 -3.94
C ASN A 130 -5.16 -8.20 -3.05
N GLY A 131 -4.01 -7.82 -3.59
CA GLY A 131 -2.81 -7.55 -2.78
C GLY A 131 -3.04 -6.46 -1.72
N ARG A 132 -3.72 -5.37 -2.10
CA ARG A 132 -4.10 -4.30 -1.18
C ARG A 132 -5.13 -4.78 -0.16
N THR A 133 -6.12 -5.57 -0.58
CA THR A 133 -7.14 -6.16 0.30
C THR A 133 -6.52 -7.07 1.35
N VAL A 134 -5.54 -7.90 1.00
CA VAL A 134 -4.81 -8.74 1.98
C VAL A 134 -4.11 -7.85 3.01
N ALA A 135 -3.40 -6.83 2.56
CA ALA A 135 -2.66 -5.94 3.45
C ALA A 135 -3.58 -5.20 4.43
N LEU A 136 -4.76 -4.77 3.97
CA LEU A 136 -5.79 -4.16 4.82
C LEU A 136 -6.45 -5.16 5.75
N GLY A 137 -6.79 -6.36 5.26
CA GLY A 137 -7.39 -7.41 6.07
C GLY A 137 -6.50 -7.80 7.24
N ILE A 138 -5.21 -8.01 6.99
CA ILE A 138 -4.23 -8.25 8.05
C ILE A 138 -4.15 -7.10 9.04
N TYR A 139 -4.08 -5.85 8.55
CA TYR A 139 -3.95 -4.69 9.42
C TYR A 139 -5.17 -4.48 10.33
N PHE A 140 -6.37 -4.77 9.82
CA PHE A 140 -7.64 -4.58 10.53
C PHE A 140 -8.25 -5.89 11.07
N ASP A 141 -7.46 -6.96 11.19
CA ASP A 141 -7.86 -8.25 11.77
C ASP A 141 -9.10 -8.87 11.08
N GLN A 142 -9.07 -8.92 9.75
CA GLN A 142 -10.09 -9.53 8.90
C GLN A 142 -9.53 -10.75 8.17
N HIS A 143 -10.39 -11.76 7.96
CA HIS A 143 -10.00 -13.01 7.32
C HIS A 143 -9.81 -12.83 5.81
N VAL A 144 -8.61 -13.13 5.31
CA VAL A 144 -8.21 -12.94 3.90
C VAL A 144 -7.48 -14.14 3.30
N ASP A 145 -7.50 -15.31 3.96
CA ASP A 145 -6.73 -16.48 3.51
C ASP A 145 -7.17 -16.98 2.13
N GLY A 146 -8.45 -16.86 1.80
CA GLY A 146 -8.95 -17.15 0.45
C GLY A 146 -8.35 -16.25 -0.62
N VAL A 147 -8.12 -14.97 -0.30
CA VAL A 147 -7.48 -14.00 -1.21
C VAL A 147 -5.99 -14.32 -1.37
N VAL A 148 -5.32 -14.72 -0.28
CA VAL A 148 -3.91 -15.15 -0.33
C VAL A 148 -3.74 -16.41 -1.18
N ALA A 149 -4.58 -17.42 -0.98
CA ALA A 149 -4.56 -18.65 -1.78
C ALA A 149 -4.77 -18.35 -3.27
N ARG A 150 -5.69 -17.44 -3.59
CA ARG A 150 -5.92 -16.98 -4.97
C ARG A 150 -4.68 -16.33 -5.57
N LEU A 151 -4.05 -15.38 -4.86
CA LEU A 151 -2.84 -14.70 -5.32
C LEU A 151 -1.69 -15.68 -5.58
N ILE A 152 -1.50 -16.68 -4.72
CA ILE A 152 -0.48 -17.72 -4.93
C ILE A 152 -0.77 -18.52 -6.21
N GLY A 153 -2.03 -18.90 -6.44
CA GLY A 153 -2.45 -19.65 -7.63
C GLY A 153 -2.40 -18.86 -8.94
N GLU A 154 -2.47 -17.54 -8.89
CA GLU A 154 -2.48 -16.64 -10.06
C GLU A 154 -1.08 -16.09 -10.43
N GLN A 155 -0.02 -16.52 -9.73
CA GLN A 155 1.34 -16.05 -10.01
C GLN A 155 1.82 -16.51 -11.41
N LEU A 156 2.31 -15.58 -12.22
CA LEU A 156 2.78 -15.85 -13.57
C LEU A 156 4.14 -16.56 -13.59
N GLU A 157 4.51 -17.12 -14.75
CA GLU A 157 5.77 -17.85 -14.93
C GLU A 157 7.01 -16.98 -14.66
N ASP A 158 6.97 -15.69 -15.02
CA ASP A 158 8.06 -14.75 -14.78
C ASP A 158 8.14 -14.23 -13.34
N GLY A 159 7.30 -14.78 -12.44
CA GLY A 159 7.37 -14.61 -10.99
C GLY A 159 6.50 -13.50 -10.40
N GLY A 160 5.99 -12.57 -11.20
CA GLY A 160 5.12 -11.52 -10.71
C GLY A 160 3.63 -11.81 -10.90
N TRP A 161 2.85 -10.74 -10.93
CA TRP A 161 1.42 -10.74 -11.21
C TRP A 161 1.06 -9.66 -12.24
N ASN A 162 -0.08 -9.81 -12.91
CA ASN A 162 -0.65 -8.79 -13.79
C ASN A 162 -2.17 -8.78 -13.72
N CYS A 163 -2.78 -7.59 -13.63
CA CYS A 163 -4.23 -7.44 -13.71
C CYS A 163 -4.75 -7.75 -15.13
N GLU A 164 -3.91 -7.61 -16.16
CA GLU A 164 -4.23 -8.00 -17.55
C GLU A 164 -4.05 -9.51 -17.85
N ALA A 165 -3.74 -10.34 -16.83
CA ALA A 165 -3.59 -11.78 -17.03
C ALA A 165 -4.90 -12.44 -17.50
N GLU A 166 -6.05 -11.98 -17.01
CA GLU A 166 -7.37 -12.45 -17.47
C GLU A 166 -7.64 -12.12 -18.95
N ASN A 167 -7.00 -11.07 -19.47
CA ASN A 167 -7.06 -10.66 -20.87
C ASN A 167 -5.94 -11.29 -21.72
N GLY A 168 -5.22 -12.29 -21.19
CA GLY A 168 -4.22 -13.07 -21.90
C GLY A 168 -2.77 -12.58 -21.75
N SER A 169 -2.49 -11.61 -20.88
CA SER A 169 -1.11 -11.21 -20.60
C SER A 169 -0.34 -12.31 -19.87
N VAL A 170 0.75 -12.78 -20.48
CA VAL A 170 1.70 -13.73 -19.88
C VAL A 170 2.90 -13.04 -19.21
N ARG A 171 2.87 -11.70 -19.12
CA ARG A 171 3.96 -10.90 -18.55
C ARG A 171 3.47 -10.20 -17.30
N SER A 172 4.21 -10.30 -16.21
CA SER A 172 3.86 -9.57 -14.98
C SER A 172 4.05 -8.07 -15.15
N SER A 173 3.39 -7.28 -14.31
CA SER A 173 3.53 -5.83 -14.24
C SER A 173 4.13 -5.40 -12.89
N PHE A 174 4.87 -4.29 -12.86
CA PHE A 174 5.44 -3.75 -11.62
C PHE A 174 4.35 -3.31 -10.64
N ALA A 175 3.35 -2.57 -11.13
CA ALA A 175 2.27 -2.04 -10.32
C ALA A 175 1.48 -3.18 -9.66
N THR A 176 1.08 -4.21 -10.40
CA THR A 176 0.39 -5.35 -9.79
C THR A 176 1.30 -6.08 -8.82
N THR A 177 2.55 -6.36 -9.22
CA THR A 177 3.48 -7.15 -8.40
C THR A 177 3.76 -6.49 -7.06
N ILE A 178 4.02 -5.17 -6.99
CA ILE A 178 4.31 -4.51 -5.71
C ILE A 178 3.10 -4.55 -4.75
N ASN A 179 1.87 -4.37 -5.27
CA ASN A 179 0.67 -4.43 -4.44
C ASN A 179 0.46 -5.84 -3.85
N VAL A 180 0.75 -6.90 -4.62
CA VAL A 180 0.67 -8.28 -4.14
C VAL A 180 1.77 -8.58 -3.12
N LEU A 181 3.00 -8.16 -3.40
CA LEU A 181 4.14 -8.34 -2.50
C LEU A 181 3.92 -7.74 -1.12
N GLU A 182 3.37 -6.52 -1.04
CA GLU A 182 3.03 -5.85 0.21
C GLU A 182 1.96 -6.61 1.01
N GLY A 183 0.96 -7.17 0.32
CA GLY A 183 -0.07 -8.01 0.92
C GLY A 183 0.50 -9.31 1.49
N LEU A 184 1.26 -10.05 0.68
CA LEU A 184 1.88 -11.31 1.10
C LEU A 184 2.88 -11.11 2.25
N LEU A 185 3.68 -10.03 2.22
CA LEU A 185 4.59 -9.70 3.32
C LEU A 185 3.82 -9.40 4.61
N ALA A 186 2.69 -8.68 4.54
CA ALA A 186 1.86 -8.42 5.71
C ALA A 186 1.29 -9.73 6.29
N HIS A 187 0.76 -10.61 5.44
CA HIS A 187 0.23 -11.92 5.85
C HIS A 187 1.31 -12.82 6.48
N GLU A 188 2.49 -12.90 5.86
CA GLU A 188 3.62 -13.67 6.38
C GLU A 188 4.02 -13.20 7.77
N ARG A 189 4.11 -11.88 8.00
CA ARG A 189 4.46 -11.32 9.31
C ARG A 189 3.43 -11.62 10.39
N ALA A 190 2.15 -11.64 10.02
CA ALA A 190 1.06 -11.85 10.96
C ALA A 190 0.87 -13.33 11.32
N THR A 191 1.17 -14.24 10.39
CA THR A 191 0.82 -15.66 10.49
C THR A 191 2.01 -16.62 10.52
N GLY A 192 3.22 -16.12 10.20
CA GLY A 192 4.40 -16.93 9.90
C GLY A 192 4.51 -17.33 8.42
N GLY A 193 3.44 -17.20 7.63
CA GLY A 193 3.37 -17.60 6.23
C GLY A 193 3.42 -19.12 6.02
N SER A 194 2.93 -19.57 4.86
CA SER A 194 3.18 -20.93 4.36
C SER A 194 4.43 -20.97 3.48
N ALA A 195 5.02 -22.15 3.28
CA ALA A 195 6.14 -22.32 2.38
C ALA A 195 5.82 -21.83 0.95
N GLU A 196 4.60 -22.07 0.48
CA GLU A 196 4.10 -21.62 -0.82
C GLU A 196 3.98 -20.10 -0.89
N SER A 197 3.42 -19.47 0.16
CA SER A 197 3.27 -18.00 0.21
C SER A 197 4.63 -17.29 0.24
N ILE A 198 5.59 -17.83 1.00
CA ILE A 198 6.96 -17.32 1.08
C ILE A 198 7.64 -17.48 -0.28
N ALA A 199 7.56 -18.67 -0.88
CA ALA A 199 8.14 -18.93 -2.20
C ALA A 199 7.55 -18.02 -3.28
N ALA A 200 6.22 -17.81 -3.28
CA ALA A 200 5.56 -16.88 -4.18
C ALA A 200 6.07 -15.45 -3.98
N ARG A 201 6.13 -14.95 -2.73
CA ARG A 201 6.69 -13.63 -2.43
C ARG A 201 8.12 -13.48 -2.95
N ARG A 202 9.00 -14.45 -2.69
CA ARG A 202 10.40 -14.44 -3.16
C ARG A 202 10.52 -14.42 -4.68
N ARG A 203 9.65 -15.14 -5.41
CA ARG A 203 9.61 -15.09 -6.88
C ARG A 203 9.17 -13.71 -7.39
N GLY A 204 8.21 -13.08 -6.73
CA GLY A 204 7.77 -11.72 -7.08
C GLY A 204 8.84 -10.66 -6.80
N GLU A 205 9.59 -10.81 -5.70
CA GLU A 205 10.79 -10.00 -5.43
C GLU A 205 11.82 -10.16 -6.55
N GLY A 206 12.09 -11.40 -6.95
CA GLY A 206 12.96 -11.73 -8.08
C GLY A 206 12.53 -11.01 -9.37
N TYR A 207 11.23 -10.97 -9.67
CA TYR A 207 10.70 -10.25 -10.83
C TYR A 207 11.10 -8.76 -10.83
N LEU A 208 10.99 -8.07 -9.69
CA LEU A 208 11.39 -6.66 -9.56
C LEU A 208 12.91 -6.47 -9.58
N LEU A 209 13.65 -7.34 -8.87
CA LEU A 209 15.10 -7.24 -8.74
C LEU A 209 15.83 -7.53 -10.06
N GLU A 210 15.39 -8.50 -10.85
CA GLU A 210 15.92 -8.76 -12.21
C GLU A 210 15.76 -7.57 -13.17
N ARG A 211 14.99 -6.57 -12.76
CA ARG A 211 14.71 -5.35 -13.50
C ARG A 211 15.28 -4.12 -12.79
N ASN A 212 16.18 -4.30 -11.82
CA ASN A 212 16.80 -3.21 -11.05
C ASN A 212 15.76 -2.22 -10.49
N LEU A 213 14.55 -2.71 -10.17
CA LEU A 213 13.39 -1.95 -9.72
C LEU A 213 12.82 -0.90 -10.71
N VAL A 214 13.47 -0.61 -11.84
CA VAL A 214 13.01 0.48 -12.74
C VAL A 214 13.23 0.23 -14.22
N ARG A 215 13.93 -0.86 -14.57
CA ARG A 215 14.40 -1.15 -15.92
C ARG A 215 13.55 -2.19 -16.64
N ARG A 216 13.46 -2.05 -17.95
CA ARG A 216 12.94 -3.10 -18.83
C ARG A 216 13.97 -4.22 -18.89
N LYS A 217 13.56 -5.46 -18.60
CA LYS A 217 14.45 -6.64 -18.70
C LYS A 217 15.06 -6.81 -20.10
N SER A 218 14.33 -6.41 -21.14
CA SER A 218 14.76 -6.59 -22.54
C SER A 218 15.74 -5.52 -23.05
N THR A 219 15.58 -4.26 -22.63
CA THR A 219 16.36 -3.13 -23.17
C THR A 219 17.27 -2.45 -22.16
N GLY A 220 17.07 -2.67 -20.86
CA GLY A 220 17.76 -1.93 -19.80
C GLY A 220 17.32 -0.46 -19.68
N GLU A 221 16.33 -0.02 -20.45
CA GLU A 221 15.79 1.34 -20.37
C GLU A 221 14.82 1.48 -19.19
N VAL A 222 14.62 2.70 -18.71
CA VAL A 222 13.59 3.02 -17.72
C VAL A 222 12.22 2.63 -18.27
N VAL A 223 11.43 1.88 -17.49
CA VAL A 223 10.11 1.38 -17.92
C VAL A 223 9.14 2.54 -18.14
N ASN A 224 9.08 3.45 -17.16
CA ASN A 224 8.24 4.64 -17.14
C ASN A 224 8.97 5.77 -16.38
N PRO A 225 9.24 6.92 -17.02
CA PRO A 225 9.90 8.06 -16.36
C PRO A 225 9.19 8.57 -15.10
N ALA A 226 7.85 8.42 -15.01
CA ALA A 226 7.09 8.82 -13.83
C ALA A 226 7.47 8.02 -12.57
N TRP A 227 8.09 6.85 -12.71
CA TRP A 227 8.53 6.05 -11.55
C TRP A 227 9.78 6.62 -10.87
N LEU A 228 10.42 7.62 -11.49
CA LEU A 228 11.53 8.39 -10.94
C LEU A 228 11.07 9.60 -10.11
N GLN A 229 9.76 9.85 -10.07
CA GLN A 229 9.11 10.91 -9.31
C GLN A 229 8.47 10.28 -8.06
N PHE A 230 8.85 10.78 -6.88
CA PHE A 230 8.42 10.17 -5.62
C PHE A 230 7.10 10.73 -5.16
N SER A 231 6.12 9.83 -4.96
CA SER A 231 4.75 10.22 -4.67
C SER A 231 4.29 9.71 -3.31
N PHE A 232 3.38 10.46 -2.67
CA PHE A 232 2.63 9.99 -1.52
C PHE A 232 1.23 10.62 -1.52
N PRO A 233 0.16 9.85 -1.27
CA PRO A 233 0.12 8.38 -1.20
C PRO A 233 0.26 7.74 -2.58
N THR A 234 0.97 6.62 -2.67
CA THR A 234 1.21 5.92 -3.94
C THR A 234 -0.01 5.16 -4.45
N ARG A 235 -0.91 4.73 -3.55
CA ARG A 235 -2.15 4.00 -3.88
C ARG A 235 -1.87 2.72 -4.67
N TRP A 236 -2.27 2.65 -5.94
CA TRP A 236 -1.96 1.54 -6.85
C TRP A 236 -0.62 1.74 -7.57
N HIS A 237 -0.15 2.98 -7.67
CA HIS A 237 0.97 3.38 -8.51
C HIS A 237 2.29 2.82 -7.98
N TYR A 238 3.17 2.49 -8.92
CA TYR A 238 4.54 2.09 -8.63
C TYR A 238 5.45 3.30 -8.76
N ASP A 239 6.32 3.52 -7.78
CA ASP A 239 7.51 4.34 -7.93
C ASP A 239 8.69 3.64 -7.24
N VAL A 240 9.89 4.09 -7.56
CA VAL A 240 11.12 3.46 -7.03
C VAL A 240 11.20 3.57 -5.51
N LEU A 241 10.69 4.66 -4.91
CA LEU A 241 10.69 4.83 -3.46
C LEU A 241 9.81 3.79 -2.77
N ARG A 242 8.61 3.49 -3.31
CA ARG A 242 7.73 2.42 -2.81
C ARG A 242 8.43 1.06 -2.82
N ALA A 243 9.16 0.75 -3.88
CA ALA A 243 9.87 -0.52 -3.97
C ALA A 243 11.03 -0.60 -2.97
N LEU A 244 11.82 0.47 -2.83
CA LEU A 244 12.86 0.54 -1.81
C LEU A 244 12.29 0.40 -0.40
N GLU A 245 11.16 1.04 -0.12
CA GLU A 245 10.46 0.93 1.16
C GLU A 245 9.96 -0.49 1.42
N TYR A 246 9.46 -1.18 0.39
CA TYR A 246 9.10 -2.58 0.49
C TYR A 246 10.30 -3.46 0.86
N PHE A 247 11.42 -3.36 0.15
CA PHE A 247 12.61 -4.17 0.42
C PHE A 247 13.26 -3.82 1.77
N ARG A 248 13.28 -2.54 2.15
CA ARG A 248 13.68 -2.10 3.50
C ARG A 248 12.78 -2.75 4.54
N SER A 249 11.47 -2.78 4.29
CA SER A 249 10.51 -3.44 5.16
C SER A 249 10.77 -4.94 5.25
N VAL A 250 11.07 -5.66 4.17
CA VAL A 250 11.41 -7.11 4.23
C VAL A 250 12.52 -7.37 5.25
N GLY A 251 13.53 -6.51 5.31
CA GLY A 251 14.58 -6.54 6.35
C GLY A 251 15.76 -7.47 6.05
N ASP A 252 15.84 -8.02 4.84
CA ASP A 252 17.01 -8.74 4.36
C ASP A 252 18.16 -7.77 4.01
N VAL A 253 19.37 -8.32 3.86
CA VAL A 253 20.51 -7.55 3.34
C VAL A 253 20.17 -7.01 1.94
N PRO A 254 20.38 -5.71 1.65
CA PRO A 254 20.09 -5.13 0.35
C PRO A 254 20.79 -5.89 -0.79
N ASP A 255 20.02 -6.24 -1.83
CA ASP A 255 20.54 -6.86 -3.04
C ASP A 255 21.21 -5.80 -3.92
N SER A 256 22.39 -6.09 -4.48
CA SER A 256 23.15 -5.13 -5.30
C SER A 256 22.39 -4.67 -6.55
N ARG A 257 21.37 -5.41 -7.01
CA ARG A 257 20.50 -4.98 -8.11
C ARG A 257 19.67 -3.74 -7.75
N MET A 258 19.59 -3.38 -6.47
CA MET A 258 18.91 -2.17 -5.98
C MET A 258 19.81 -0.93 -5.98
N ASP A 259 21.13 -1.06 -6.24
CA ASP A 259 22.08 0.05 -6.10
C ASP A 259 21.68 1.28 -6.92
N GLU A 260 21.22 1.07 -8.16
CA GLU A 260 20.75 2.15 -9.03
C GLU A 260 19.56 2.92 -8.42
N ALA A 261 18.60 2.19 -7.84
CA ALA A 261 17.44 2.78 -7.20
C ALA A 261 17.84 3.56 -5.93
N ILE A 262 18.79 3.04 -5.15
CA ILE A 262 19.32 3.70 -3.96
C ILE A 262 20.07 4.99 -4.33
N ASP A 263 20.87 4.97 -5.40
CA ASP A 263 21.57 6.15 -5.89
C ASP A 263 20.60 7.20 -6.44
N LEU A 264 19.53 6.78 -7.12
CA LEU A 264 18.43 7.68 -7.48
C LEU A 264 17.85 8.36 -6.25
N LEU A 265 17.49 7.60 -5.20
CA LEU A 265 16.97 8.17 -3.95
C LEU A 265 17.93 9.21 -3.36
N ARG A 266 19.22 8.88 -3.26
CA ARG A 266 20.24 9.81 -2.72
C ARG A 266 20.38 11.06 -3.56
N SER A 267 20.37 10.94 -4.89
CA SER A 267 20.52 12.07 -5.81
C SER A 267 19.39 13.10 -5.71
N LYS A 268 18.22 12.70 -5.20
CA LYS A 268 17.04 13.54 -5.06
C LYS A 268 16.96 14.26 -3.70
N GLN A 269 17.90 13.97 -2.79
CA GLN A 269 17.99 14.64 -1.51
C GLN A 269 18.33 16.13 -1.73
N GLN A 270 17.54 17.00 -1.11
CA GLN A 270 17.75 18.44 -1.13
C GLN A 270 18.90 18.85 -0.19
N PRO A 271 19.52 20.04 -0.35
CA PRO A 271 20.60 20.50 0.51
C PRO A 271 20.25 20.59 2.00
N ASP A 272 18.96 20.71 2.33
CA ASP A 272 18.45 20.72 3.70
C ASP A 272 18.13 19.30 4.23
N GLY A 273 18.40 18.25 3.46
CA GLY A 273 18.17 16.86 3.83
C GLY A 273 16.76 16.34 3.56
N THR A 274 15.88 17.13 2.93
CA THR A 274 14.51 16.73 2.59
C THR A 274 14.41 16.12 1.19
N TRP A 275 13.24 15.56 0.85
CA TRP A 275 12.88 15.11 -0.50
C TRP A 275 11.57 15.78 -0.92
N LEU A 276 11.48 16.16 -2.19
CA LEU A 276 10.26 16.69 -2.77
C LEU A 276 9.29 15.56 -3.09
N LEU A 277 7.99 15.82 -2.89
CA LEU A 277 6.95 15.06 -3.57
C LEU A 277 6.80 15.61 -4.99
N GLU A 278 6.73 14.72 -5.97
CA GLU A 278 6.74 15.04 -7.41
C GLU A 278 5.50 14.51 -8.14
#